data_AF-A0A9W7LPT8-F1
#
_entry.id   AF-A0A9W7LPT8-F1
#
_cell.length_a   1.000
_cell.length_b   1.000
_cell.length_c   1.000
_cell.angle_alpha   90.00
_cell.angle_beta   90.00
_cell.angle_gamma   90.00
#
_symmetry.space_group_name_H-M   'P 1'
#
loop_
_entity.id
_entity.type
_entity.pdbx_description
1 polymer ?
#
loop_
_entity_poly.entity_id
_entity_poly.type
_entity_poly.pdbx_seq_one_letter_code
_entity_poly.pdbx_strand_id
1 'polypeptide(L)'
;MVEIPMEPLKKLELIDTLQRLGLSYHFQNETKRILEGIWSDEGEFSWKKDNLYATALEFRLLRQHGYKATQEAFSSFQDKMGNFSANLCEDYNLCAYLSVEGEGILDTAREFAAEQLEQHLQQNKLDEHQRMAVEHALELPLHWRMSRLETRWFIDLYEKREGRNPMLLELAKLDFNIVQAVHQDDLRYASK
;
A
#
# COMPACT_ATOMS: atom_id res chain seq x y z
N MET A 1 -20.40 0.69 12.25
CA MET A 1 -20.19 0.58 10.79
C MET A 1 -21.12 -0.51 10.28
N VAL A 2 -22.06 -0.20 9.39
CA VAL A 2 -22.93 -1.21 8.75
C VAL A 2 -22.03 -2.14 7.94
N GLU A 3 -22.15 -3.46 8.13
CA GLU A 3 -21.42 -4.46 7.35
C GLU A 3 -22.00 -4.52 5.94
N ILE A 4 -21.57 -3.58 5.09
CA ILE A 4 -21.77 -3.69 3.65
C ILE A 4 -20.86 -4.84 3.18
N PRO A 5 -21.40 -5.89 2.53
CA PRO A 5 -20.58 -6.93 1.97
C PRO A 5 -19.65 -6.29 0.92
N MET A 6 -18.36 -6.29 1.24
CA MET A 6 -17.30 -5.69 0.44
C MET A 6 -16.29 -6.79 0.12
N GLU A 7 -15.90 -6.86 -1.15
CA GLU A 7 -14.88 -7.78 -1.63
C GLU A 7 -13.58 -7.65 -0.82
N PRO A 8 -12.87 -8.75 -0.52
CA PRO A 8 -11.63 -8.71 0.29
C PRO A 8 -10.60 -7.71 -0.23
N LEU A 9 -10.41 -7.64 -1.55
CA LEU A 9 -9.49 -6.68 -2.18
C LEU A 9 -9.88 -5.23 -1.86
N LYS A 10 -11.17 -4.89 -1.93
CA LYS A 10 -11.66 -3.54 -1.65
C LYS A 10 -11.50 -3.16 -0.18
N LYS A 11 -11.60 -4.14 0.74
CA LYS A 11 -11.29 -3.92 2.16
C LYS A 11 -9.82 -3.59 2.36
N LEU A 12 -8.91 -4.31 1.70
CA LEU A 12 -7.47 -4.06 1.77
C LEU A 12 -7.10 -2.70 1.14
N GLU A 13 -7.66 -2.36 -0.03
CA GLU A 13 -7.48 -1.06 -0.67
C GLU A 13 -7.93 0.10 0.24
N LEU A 14 -9.03 -0.10 0.96
CA LEU A 14 -9.55 0.88 1.92
C LEU A 14 -8.60 1.05 3.12
N ILE A 15 -8.12 -0.06 3.70
CA ILE A 15 -7.14 -0.01 4.79
C ILE A 15 -5.88 0.72 4.34
N ASP A 16 -5.35 0.40 3.16
CA ASP A 16 -4.17 1.08 2.62
C ASP A 16 -4.41 2.58 2.43
N THR A 17 -5.56 2.93 1.85
CA THR A 17 -5.93 4.35 1.67
C THR A 17 -6.01 5.07 3.01
N LEU A 18 -6.60 4.46 4.04
CA LEU A 18 -6.67 5.03 5.40
C LEU A 18 -5.29 5.21 6.02
N GLN A 19 -4.40 4.22 5.88
CA GLN A 19 -3.03 4.32 6.37
C GLN A 19 -2.24 5.44 5.69
N ARG A 20 -2.29 5.50 4.36
CA ARG A 20 -1.56 6.50 3.57
C ARG A 20 -2.10 7.91 3.77
N LEU A 21 -3.40 8.06 4.01
CA LEU A 21 -4.01 9.34 4.43
C LEU A 21 -3.72 9.71 5.90
N GLY A 22 -2.99 8.88 6.64
CA GLY A 22 -2.63 9.14 8.03
C GLY A 22 -3.80 9.00 9.01
N LEU A 23 -4.86 8.30 8.62
CA LEU A 23 -6.09 8.12 9.41
C LEU A 23 -6.14 6.78 10.15
N SER A 24 -5.14 5.92 9.99
CA SER A 24 -5.14 4.55 10.52
C SER A 24 -5.40 4.44 12.02
N TYR A 25 -4.93 5.42 12.81
CA TYR A 25 -5.08 5.40 14.26
C TYR A 25 -6.54 5.58 14.73
N HIS A 26 -7.43 6.12 13.89
CA HIS A 26 -8.87 6.21 14.16
C HIS A 26 -9.61 4.90 13.92
N PHE A 27 -9.02 3.97 13.15
CA PHE A 27 -9.69 2.75 12.66
C PHE A 27 -8.92 1.47 13.03
N GLN A 28 -8.15 1.49 14.13
CA GLN A 28 -7.29 0.37 14.52
C GLN A 28 -8.08 -0.92 14.76
N ASN A 29 -9.23 -0.83 15.44
CA ASN A 29 -10.06 -1.98 15.77
C ASN A 29 -10.71 -2.58 14.50
N GLU A 30 -11.22 -1.72 13.62
CA GLU A 30 -11.80 -2.12 12.33
C GLU A 30 -10.75 -2.77 11.45
N THR A 31 -9.57 -2.16 11.35
CA THR A 31 -8.45 -2.68 10.57
C THR A 31 -8.04 -4.05 11.08
N LYS A 32 -7.83 -4.18 12.39
CA LYS A 32 -7.46 -5.45 13.02
C LYS A 32 -8.51 -6.53 12.73
N ARG A 33 -9.79 -6.25 12.97
CA ARG A 33 -10.88 -7.22 12.71
C ARG A 33 -10.95 -7.66 11.25
N ILE A 34 -10.74 -6.73 10.30
CA ILE A 34 -10.73 -7.06 8.86
C ILE A 34 -9.53 -7.94 8.53
N LEU A 35 -8.33 -7.59 9.00
CA LEU A 35 -7.12 -8.37 8.73
C LEU A 35 -7.16 -9.74 9.40
N GLU A 36 -7.69 -9.86 10.61
CA GLU A 36 -7.94 -11.15 11.28
C GLU A 36 -8.90 -12.01 10.46
N GLY A 37 -9.99 -11.43 9.95
CA GLY A 37 -10.94 -12.14 9.09
C GLY A 37 -10.28 -12.66 7.80
N ILE A 38 -9.44 -11.86 7.16
CA ILE A 38 -8.71 -12.26 5.94
C ILE A 38 -7.64 -13.32 6.26
N TRP A 39 -6.95 -13.18 7.40
CA TRP A 39 -5.90 -14.10 7.83
C TRP A 39 -6.43 -15.48 8.25
N SER A 40 -7.57 -15.51 8.94
CA SER A 40 -8.17 -16.75 9.45
C SER A 40 -9.00 -17.51 8.41
N ASP A 41 -9.28 -16.91 7.26
CA ASP A 41 -9.98 -17.58 6.17
C ASP A 41 -8.99 -18.48 5.41
N GLU A 42 -8.75 -19.68 5.96
CA GLU A 42 -7.97 -20.74 5.31
C GLU A 42 -8.71 -21.33 4.07
N GLY A 43 -9.99 -20.98 3.91
CA GLY A 43 -10.84 -21.39 2.80
C GLY A 43 -10.59 -20.52 1.57
N GLU A 44 -9.70 -21.00 0.70
CA GLU A 44 -9.47 -20.48 -0.65
C GLU A 44 -8.77 -19.11 -0.74
N PHE A 45 -7.46 -19.22 -0.99
CA PHE A 45 -6.67 -18.29 -1.82
C PHE A 45 -7.30 -18.02 -3.22
N SER A 46 -8.54 -18.45 -3.51
CA SER A 46 -9.17 -18.39 -4.83
C SER A 46 -9.44 -16.95 -5.27
N TRP A 47 -9.82 -16.05 -4.36
CA TRP A 47 -10.13 -14.66 -4.71
C TRP A 47 -8.91 -13.83 -5.13
N LYS A 48 -7.70 -14.28 -4.75
CA LYS A 48 -6.41 -13.66 -5.14
C LYS A 48 -5.58 -14.52 -6.08
N LYS A 49 -6.11 -15.66 -6.54
CA LYS A 49 -5.41 -16.55 -7.46
C LYS A 49 -5.01 -15.79 -8.72
N ASP A 50 -3.74 -15.92 -9.09
CA ASP A 50 -3.13 -15.24 -10.24
C ASP A 50 -3.20 -13.69 -10.16
N ASN A 51 -3.51 -13.13 -8.98
CA ASN A 51 -3.54 -11.68 -8.74
C ASN A 51 -2.37 -11.26 -7.83
N LEU A 52 -1.28 -10.86 -8.49
CA LEU A 52 -0.06 -10.41 -7.81
C LEU A 52 -0.30 -9.15 -6.95
N TYR A 53 -1.15 -8.24 -7.41
CA TYR A 53 -1.51 -7.03 -6.67
C TYR A 53 -2.22 -7.35 -5.35
N ALA A 54 -3.29 -8.14 -5.41
CA ALA A 54 -4.02 -8.57 -4.22
C ALA A 54 -3.10 -9.29 -3.23
N THR A 55 -2.25 -10.19 -3.73
CA THR A 55 -1.30 -10.95 -2.91
C THR A 55 -0.29 -10.03 -2.22
N ALA A 56 0.30 -9.09 -2.96
CA ALA A 56 1.29 -8.17 -2.39
C ALA A 56 0.70 -7.18 -1.40
N LEU A 57 -0.51 -6.67 -1.69
CA LEU A 57 -1.22 -5.74 -0.81
C LEU A 57 -1.58 -6.41 0.53
N GLU A 58 -2.16 -7.60 0.46
CA GLU A 58 -2.47 -8.41 1.64
C GLU A 58 -1.20 -8.73 2.44
N PHE A 59 -0.17 -9.25 1.76
CA PHE A 59 1.11 -9.60 2.37
C PHE A 59 1.73 -8.42 3.12
N ARG A 60 1.77 -7.24 2.49
CA ARG A 60 2.30 -6.01 3.10
C ARG A 60 1.48 -5.62 4.33
N LEU A 61 0.16 -5.57 4.21
CA LEU A 61 -0.72 -5.16 5.32
C LEU A 61 -0.63 -6.14 6.48
N LEU A 62 -0.63 -7.45 6.22
CA LEU A 62 -0.44 -8.47 7.25
C LEU A 62 0.90 -8.31 7.98
N ARG A 63 2.02 -8.15 7.25
CA ARG A 63 3.34 -7.96 7.88
C ARG A 63 3.41 -6.69 8.72
N GLN A 64 2.90 -5.58 8.20
CA GLN A 64 2.88 -4.30 8.91
C GLN A 64 2.10 -4.37 10.24
N HIS A 65 1.10 -5.24 10.31
CA HIS A 65 0.29 -5.46 11.52
C HIS A 65 0.78 -6.65 12.37
N GLY A 66 1.94 -7.21 12.07
CA GLY A 66 2.59 -8.25 12.89
C GLY A 66 2.14 -9.68 12.61
N TYR A 67 1.39 -9.92 11.53
CA TYR A 67 1.04 -11.28 11.11
C TYR A 67 2.21 -11.94 10.38
N LYS A 68 2.32 -13.27 10.52
CA LYS A 68 3.39 -14.06 9.91
C LYS A 68 3.08 -14.37 8.43
N ALA A 69 3.22 -13.39 7.54
CA ALA A 69 3.16 -13.65 6.10
C ALA A 69 4.53 -14.06 5.55
N THR A 70 4.59 -15.16 4.81
CA THR A 70 5.85 -15.77 4.34
C THR A 70 6.02 -15.62 2.82
N GLN A 71 7.26 -15.55 2.35
CA GLN A 71 7.59 -15.27 0.93
C GLN A 71 7.03 -16.32 -0.06
N GLU A 72 6.68 -17.51 0.43
CA GLU A 72 6.08 -18.60 -0.36
C GLU A 72 4.73 -18.20 -0.97
N ALA A 73 4.06 -17.17 -0.43
CA ALA A 73 2.88 -16.57 -1.05
C ALA A 73 3.14 -16.07 -2.49
N PHE A 74 4.40 -15.78 -2.84
CA PHE A 74 4.79 -15.31 -4.16
C PHE A 74 5.29 -16.41 -5.10
N SER A 75 5.52 -17.63 -4.61
CA SER A 75 6.09 -18.71 -5.41
C SER A 75 5.20 -19.12 -6.60
N SER A 76 3.88 -18.91 -6.52
CA SER A 76 2.96 -19.17 -7.63
C SER A 76 3.14 -18.21 -8.81
N PHE A 77 3.81 -17.07 -8.63
CA PHE A 77 4.08 -16.08 -9.68
C PHE A 77 5.46 -16.26 -10.33
N GLN A 78 6.26 -17.19 -9.84
CA GLN A 78 7.58 -17.51 -10.37
C GLN A 78 7.50 -18.64 -11.40
N ASP A 79 8.33 -18.54 -12.44
CA ASP A 79 8.58 -19.63 -13.37
C ASP A 79 9.53 -20.68 -12.78
N LYS A 80 9.85 -21.72 -13.56
CA LYS A 80 10.76 -22.79 -13.14
C LYS A 80 12.19 -22.32 -12.85
N MET A 81 12.57 -21.14 -13.31
CA MET A 81 13.87 -20.52 -13.11
C MET A 81 13.86 -19.52 -11.93
N GLY A 82 12.70 -19.29 -11.30
CA GLY A 82 12.53 -18.33 -10.20
C GLY A 82 12.21 -16.91 -10.67
N ASN A 83 12.01 -16.68 -11.97
CA ASN A 83 11.70 -15.36 -12.50
C ASN A 83 10.19 -15.10 -12.44
N PHE A 84 9.81 -13.88 -12.09
CA PHE A 84 8.42 -13.46 -12.16
C PHE A 84 8.00 -13.27 -13.63
N SER A 85 6.84 -13.80 -13.99
CA SER A 85 6.32 -13.74 -15.37
C SER A 85 4.93 -13.09 -15.48
N ALA A 86 4.42 -12.56 -14.37
CA ALA A 86 3.11 -11.93 -14.31
C ALA A 86 3.15 -10.48 -14.78
N ASN A 87 2.20 -10.05 -15.60
CA ASN A 87 1.96 -8.62 -15.82
C ASN A 87 1.58 -7.99 -14.47
N LEU A 88 2.36 -7.00 -14.02
CA LEU A 88 1.97 -6.21 -12.84
C LEU A 88 0.70 -5.44 -13.16
N CYS A 89 -0.38 -5.79 -12.47
CA CYS A 89 -1.65 -5.09 -12.58
C CYS A 89 -1.59 -3.80 -11.76
N GLU A 90 -1.68 -2.68 -12.47
CA GLU A 90 -2.28 -1.36 -12.14
C GLU A 90 -1.94 -0.62 -10.84
N ASP A 91 -1.20 -1.17 -9.89
CA ASP A 91 -0.81 -0.42 -8.70
C ASP A 91 0.70 -0.51 -8.41
N TYR A 92 1.33 0.64 -8.54
CA TYR A 92 2.77 0.81 -8.64
C TYR A 92 3.50 0.73 -7.29
N ASN A 93 2.76 0.44 -6.22
CA ASN A 93 3.23 0.43 -4.84
C ASN A 93 3.66 -0.96 -4.34
N LEU A 94 3.68 -1.98 -5.21
CA LEU A 94 4.04 -3.37 -4.92
C LEU A 94 5.48 -3.54 -4.39
N CYS A 95 6.42 -2.72 -4.84
CA CYS A 95 7.87 -2.93 -4.63
C CYS A 95 8.35 -2.60 -3.21
N ALA A 96 7.49 -2.00 -2.40
CA ALA A 96 7.93 -1.08 -1.37
C ALA A 96 8.00 -1.63 0.05
N TYR A 97 7.83 -2.93 0.30
CA TYR A 97 7.77 -3.48 1.67
C TYR A 97 8.29 -4.92 1.82
N LEU A 98 8.86 -5.51 0.78
CA LEU A 98 8.96 -6.97 0.75
C LEU A 98 10.22 -7.52 1.43
N SER A 99 11.41 -6.94 1.27
CA SER A 99 12.62 -7.65 1.72
C SER A 99 12.99 -7.38 3.18
N VAL A 100 12.88 -8.42 4.02
CA VAL A 100 13.76 -8.59 5.18
C VAL A 100 14.99 -9.38 4.71
N GLU A 101 16.16 -9.15 5.31
CA GLU A 101 17.39 -9.88 4.97
C GLU A 101 17.17 -11.40 5.02
N GLY A 102 17.50 -12.10 3.93
CA GLY A 102 17.32 -13.55 3.80
C GLY A 102 16.10 -14.01 2.98
N GLU A 103 15.31 -13.09 2.43
CA GLU A 103 14.10 -13.41 1.64
C GLU A 103 14.32 -13.24 0.13
N GLY A 104 15.06 -14.18 -0.47
CA GLY A 104 15.46 -14.11 -1.89
C GLY A 104 14.31 -13.97 -2.90
N ILE A 105 13.14 -14.57 -2.64
CA ILE A 105 11.96 -14.42 -3.53
C ILE A 105 11.50 -12.96 -3.58
N LEU A 106 11.57 -12.27 -2.44
CA LEU A 106 11.11 -10.89 -2.30
C LEU A 106 12.11 -9.91 -2.90
N ASP A 107 13.40 -10.24 -2.86
CA ASP A 107 14.43 -9.50 -3.58
C ASP A 107 14.22 -9.59 -5.10
N THR A 108 14.01 -10.79 -5.64
CA THR A 108 13.67 -10.97 -7.06
C THR A 108 12.36 -10.26 -7.42
N ALA A 109 11.34 -10.33 -6.54
CA ALA A 109 10.06 -9.64 -6.76
C ALA A 109 10.22 -8.13 -6.83
N ARG A 110 11.07 -7.55 -5.97
CA ARG A 110 11.37 -6.11 -5.97
C ARG A 110 12.07 -5.69 -7.25
N GLU A 111 13.09 -6.44 -7.68
CA GLU A 111 13.83 -6.16 -8.92
C GLU A 111 12.91 -6.24 -10.14
N PHE A 112 12.15 -7.33 -10.25
CA PHE A 112 11.17 -7.49 -11.31
C PHE A 112 10.15 -6.34 -11.35
N ALA A 113 9.62 -5.95 -10.19
CA ALA A 113 8.63 -4.90 -10.14
C ALA A 113 9.21 -3.53 -10.50
N ALA A 114 10.44 -3.22 -10.07
CA ALA A 114 11.13 -2.00 -10.50
C ALA A 114 11.31 -1.95 -12.03
N GLU A 115 11.78 -3.02 -12.65
CA GLU A 115 11.96 -3.10 -14.12
C GLU A 115 10.64 -2.89 -14.87
N GLN A 116 9.56 -3.50 -14.41
CA GLN A 116 8.24 -3.36 -15.03
C GLN A 116 7.70 -1.93 -14.89
N LEU A 117 7.87 -1.30 -13.73
CA LEU A 117 7.49 0.10 -13.52
C LEU A 117 8.25 1.05 -14.45
N GLU A 118 9.56 0.86 -14.60
CA GLU A 118 10.38 1.63 -15.54
C GLU A 118 9.92 1.45 -16.99
N GLN A 119 9.62 0.21 -17.39
CA GLN A 119 9.07 -0.08 -18.71
C GLN A 119 7.71 0.61 -18.92
N HIS A 120 6.82 0.59 -17.91
CA HIS A 120 5.53 1.26 -17.98
C HIS A 120 5.64 2.78 -18.13
N LEU A 121 6.60 3.41 -17.44
CA LEU A 121 6.92 4.84 -17.63
C LEU A 121 7.35 5.14 -19.07
N GLN A 122 8.24 4.32 -19.63
CA GLN A 122 8.75 4.50 -20.99
C GLN A 122 7.67 4.33 -22.06
N GLN A 123 6.67 3.49 -21.82
CA GLN A 123 5.58 3.24 -22.77
C GLN A 123 4.59 4.43 -22.90
N ASN A 124 4.65 5.43 -22.02
CA ASN A 124 3.78 6.62 -22.03
C ASN A 124 2.26 6.32 -22.05
N LYS A 125 1.84 5.16 -21.53
CA LYS A 125 0.43 4.75 -21.45
C LYS A 125 -0.25 5.18 -20.14
N LEU A 126 0.49 5.79 -19.22
CA LEU A 126 0.03 6.17 -17.90
C LEU A 126 -0.62 7.55 -17.93
N ASP A 127 -1.74 7.71 -17.22
CA ASP A 127 -2.27 9.02 -16.90
C ASP A 127 -1.34 9.79 -15.93
N GLU A 128 -1.62 11.08 -15.70
CA GLU A 128 -0.79 11.91 -14.82
C GLU A 128 -0.73 11.37 -13.38
N HIS A 129 -1.86 10.92 -12.83
CA HIS A 129 -1.95 10.40 -11.47
C HIS A 129 -1.15 9.09 -11.34
N GLN A 130 -1.28 8.19 -12.30
CA GLN A 130 -0.54 6.93 -12.39
C GLN A 130 0.96 7.19 -12.53
N ARG A 131 1.37 8.09 -13.42
CA ARG A 131 2.78 8.46 -13.60
C ARG A 131 3.40 8.98 -12.31
N MET A 132 2.73 9.91 -11.63
CA MET A 132 3.19 10.45 -10.34
C MET A 132 3.35 9.35 -9.29
N ALA A 133 2.42 8.39 -9.25
CA ALA A 133 2.49 7.26 -8.32
C ALA A 133 3.68 6.32 -8.63
N VAL A 134 3.95 6.04 -9.91
CA VAL A 134 5.11 5.22 -10.32
C VAL A 134 6.43 5.89 -9.98
N GLU A 135 6.60 7.15 -10.38
CA GLU A 135 7.83 7.91 -10.16
C GLU A 135 8.15 7.99 -8.66
N HIS A 136 7.13 8.25 -7.84
CA HIS A 136 7.27 8.25 -6.38
C HIS A 136 7.61 6.86 -5.84
N ALA A 137 7.02 5.78 -6.34
CA ALA A 137 7.36 4.43 -5.88
C ALA A 137 8.81 4.02 -6.23
N LEU A 138 9.31 4.44 -7.41
CA LEU A 138 10.68 4.16 -7.87
C LEU A 138 11.75 4.98 -7.15
N GLU A 139 11.44 6.21 -6.74
CA GLU A 139 12.39 7.07 -6.02
C GLU A 139 12.73 6.48 -4.63
N LEU A 140 11.72 6.10 -3.87
CA LEU A 140 11.90 5.53 -2.54
C LEU A 140 10.72 4.64 -2.15
N PRO A 141 10.97 3.40 -1.71
CA PRO A 141 9.94 2.54 -1.14
C PRO A 141 9.16 3.20 0.00
N LEU A 142 7.84 3.03 0.01
CA LEU A 142 6.92 3.48 1.08
C LEU A 142 7.41 3.12 2.50
N HIS A 143 8.02 1.95 2.72
CA HIS A 143 8.57 1.58 4.05
C HIS A 143 9.79 2.38 4.51
N TRP A 144 10.47 3.07 3.60
CA TRP A 144 11.59 3.96 3.90
C TRP A 144 11.17 5.43 3.98
N ARG A 145 9.91 5.74 3.68
CA ARG A 145 9.39 7.11 3.69
C ARG A 145 8.97 7.54 5.08
N MET A 146 9.26 8.80 5.42
CA MET A 146 8.79 9.41 6.65
C MET A 146 7.26 9.61 6.58
N SER A 147 6.53 8.98 7.50
CA SER A 147 5.07 8.85 7.41
C SER A 147 4.33 10.18 7.24
N ARG A 148 4.72 11.27 7.93
CA ARG A 148 4.01 12.56 7.78
C ARG A 148 4.26 13.27 6.45
N LEU A 149 5.48 13.20 5.92
CA LEU A 149 5.77 13.76 4.60
C LEU A 149 5.04 12.95 3.52
N GLU A 150 5.03 11.63 3.68
CA GLU A 150 4.28 10.73 2.81
C GLU A 150 2.77 11.03 2.85
N THR A 151 2.18 11.18 4.04
CA THR A 151 0.76 11.52 4.13
C THR A 151 0.43 12.83 3.42
N ARG A 152 1.27 13.86 3.56
CA ARG A 152 1.04 15.13 2.86
C ARG A 152 0.99 14.94 1.35
N TRP A 153 2.01 14.25 0.81
CA TRP A 153 2.09 13.96 -0.62
C TRP A 153 0.91 13.10 -1.09
N PHE A 154 0.53 12.09 -0.30
CA PHE A 154 -0.56 11.19 -0.66
C PHE A 154 -1.94 11.86 -0.61
N ILE A 155 -2.17 12.84 0.28
CA ILE A 155 -3.40 13.65 0.26
C ILE A 155 -3.53 14.37 -1.09
N ASP A 156 -2.44 14.98 -1.57
CA ASP A 156 -2.42 15.71 -2.83
C ASP A 156 -2.60 14.75 -4.04
N LEU A 157 -2.02 13.54 -3.99
CA LEU A 157 -2.27 12.49 -4.98
C LEU A 157 -3.72 12.00 -4.96
N TYR A 158 -4.26 11.68 -3.78
CA TYR A 158 -5.62 11.17 -3.60
C TYR A 158 -6.68 12.18 -4.05
N GLU A 159 -6.41 13.47 -3.90
CA GLU A 159 -7.26 14.54 -4.44
C GLU A 159 -7.33 14.53 -5.97
N LYS A 160 -6.32 14.02 -6.68
CA LYS A 160 -6.36 13.87 -8.14
C LYS A 160 -7.00 12.57 -8.62
N ARG A 161 -7.17 11.58 -7.74
CA ARG A 161 -7.71 10.26 -8.08
C ARG A 161 -9.16 10.35 -8.55
N GLU A 162 -9.47 9.68 -9.66
CA GLU A 162 -10.84 9.48 -10.13
C GLU A 162 -11.61 8.54 -9.18
N GLY A 163 -12.88 8.84 -8.90
CA GLY A 163 -13.70 8.02 -8.00
C GLY A 163 -13.30 8.10 -6.52
N ARG A 164 -12.48 9.08 -6.11
CA ARG A 164 -12.12 9.30 -4.70
C ARG A 164 -13.33 9.53 -3.81
N ASN A 165 -13.23 9.14 -2.55
CA ASN A 165 -14.26 9.42 -1.55
C ASN A 165 -14.04 10.85 -0.99
N PRO A 166 -14.96 11.81 -1.25
CA PRO A 166 -14.79 13.19 -0.83
C PRO A 166 -14.81 13.37 0.69
N MET A 167 -15.61 12.58 1.42
CA MET A 167 -15.66 12.61 2.89
C MET A 167 -14.32 12.15 3.48
N LEU A 168 -13.71 11.14 2.86
CA LEU A 168 -12.42 10.64 3.32
C LEU A 168 -11.30 11.66 3.07
N LEU A 169 -11.32 12.33 1.92
CA LEU A 169 -10.37 13.41 1.63
C LEU A 169 -10.51 14.59 2.61
N GLU A 170 -11.74 14.99 2.92
CA GLU A 170 -12.00 16.08 3.86
C GLU A 170 -11.52 15.72 5.27
N LEU A 171 -11.82 14.51 5.74
CA LEU A 171 -11.33 14.01 7.02
C LEU A 171 -9.79 14.00 7.06
N ALA A 172 -9.13 13.52 6.01
CA ALA A 172 -7.67 13.50 5.94
C ALA A 172 -7.05 14.90 6.01
N LYS A 173 -7.63 15.88 5.30
CA LYS A 173 -7.17 17.27 5.34
C LYS A 173 -7.35 17.90 6.71
N LEU A 174 -8.50 17.68 7.36
CA LEU A 174 -8.78 18.21 8.69
C LEU A 174 -7.82 17.60 9.73
N ASP A 175 -7.71 16.28 9.74
CA ASP A 175 -6.82 15.55 10.64
C ASP A 175 -5.37 16.01 10.45
N PHE A 176 -4.95 16.19 9.20
CA PHE A 176 -3.61 16.66 8.89
C PHE A 176 -3.28 17.99 9.54
N ASN A 177 -4.21 18.95 9.43
CA ASN A 177 -4.05 20.28 9.98
C ASN A 177 -4.06 20.30 11.52
N ILE A 178 -4.89 19.45 12.15
CA ILE A 178 -4.92 19.32 13.62
C ILE A 178 -3.57 18.84 14.14
N VAL A 179 -3.05 17.74 13.58
CA VAL A 179 -1.73 17.19 13.97
C VAL A 179 -0.61 18.19 13.66
N GLN A 180 -0.69 18.91 12.54
CA GLN A 180 0.29 19.94 12.20
C GLN A 180 0.32 21.08 13.22
N ALA A 181 -0.84 21.51 13.74
CA ALA A 181 -0.90 22.54 14.77
C ALA A 181 -0.20 22.10 16.07
N VAL A 182 -0.39 20.84 16.49
CA VAL A 182 0.30 20.25 17.65
C VAL A 182 1.82 20.27 17.44
N HIS A 183 2.30 19.78 16.28
CA HIS A 183 3.74 19.79 15.98
C HIS A 183 4.34 21.21 15.93
N GLN A 184 3.57 22.21 15.48
CA GLN A 184 4.03 23.60 15.48
C GLN A 184 4.19 24.15 16.91
N ASP A 185 3.28 23.80 17.82
CA ASP A 185 3.39 24.19 19.22
C ASP A 185 4.54 23.46 19.92
N ASP A 186 4.75 22.17 19.64
CA ASP A 186 5.92 21.42 20.13
C ASP A 186 7.24 22.05 19.64
N LEU A 187 7.30 22.44 18.37
CA LEU A 187 8.47 23.11 17.80
C LEU A 187 8.72 24.47 18.47
N ARG A 188 7.67 25.25 18.75
CA ARG A 188 7.78 26.53 19.49
C ARG A 188 8.24 26.33 20.92
N TYR A 189 7.89 25.21 21.54
CA TYR A 189 8.36 24.87 22.88
C TYR A 189 9.84 24.47 22.86
N ALA A 190 10.24 23.60 21.93
CA ALA A 190 11.59 23.07 21.82
C ALA A 190 12.63 24.07 21.27
N SER A 191 12.18 25.13 20.60
CA SER A 191 13.05 26.19 20.05
C SER A 191 13.33 27.35 21.04
N LYS A 192 12.82 27.25 22.27
CA LYS A 192 13.15 28.15 23.39
C LYS A 192 14.38 27.67 24.13
#